data_AF-A0A392TEF9-F1
#
_entry.id   AF-A0A392TEF9-F1
#
_cell.length_a   1.000
_cell.length_b   1.000
_cell.length_c   1.000
_cell.angle_alpha   90.00
_cell.angle_beta   90.00
_cell.angle_gamma   90.00
#
_symmetry.space_group_name_H-M   'P 1'
#
loop_
_entity.id
_entity.type
_entity.pdbx_description
1 polymer ?
#
loop_
_entity_poly.entity_id
_entity_poly.type
_entity_poly.pdbx_seq_one_letter_code
_entity_poly.pdbx_strand_id
1 'polypeptide(L)'
;ANFKAANVIPREYTWQQRKKLINDARHYWWNDPYLYREGNDGLMRRCVSEDETRRILWHCHSSDYGGHHSGNRTAHKILQCG
;
A
#
# COMPACT_ATOMS: atom_id res chain seq x y z
N ALA A 1 7.09 -11.26 6.70
CA ALA A 1 8.08 -10.21 7.00
C ALA A 1 8.42 -9.48 5.70
N ASN A 2 8.43 -8.14 5.70
CA ASN A 2 8.82 -7.34 4.53
C ASN A 2 10.36 -7.22 4.48
N PHE A 3 10.96 -7.34 3.29
CA PHE A 3 12.40 -7.14 3.08
C PHE A 3 12.91 -5.82 3.69
N LYS A 4 12.14 -4.73 3.61
CA LYS A 4 12.55 -3.44 4.21
C LYS A 4 12.50 -3.37 5.73
N ALA A 5 11.66 -4.20 6.37
CA ALA A 5 11.55 -4.25 7.82
C ALA A 5 12.62 -5.18 8.43
N ALA A 6 12.86 -6.34 7.79
CA ALA A 6 13.72 -7.39 8.34
C ALA A 6 15.09 -7.50 7.65
N ASN A 7 15.30 -6.84 6.50
CA ASN A 7 16.44 -7.05 5.59
C ASN A 7 16.66 -8.53 5.19
N VAL A 8 15.62 -9.36 5.30
CA VAL A 8 15.67 -10.78 4.94
C VAL A 8 15.16 -10.96 3.51
N ILE A 9 16.00 -11.53 2.66
CA ILE A 9 15.62 -12.00 1.32
C ILE A 9 15.39 -13.51 1.40
N PRO A 10 14.22 -14.02 1.00
CA PRO A 10 13.95 -15.45 1.03
C PRO A 10 14.97 -16.24 0.20
N ARG A 11 15.32 -17.45 0.66
CA ARG A 11 16.37 -18.28 0.02
C ARG A 11 15.89 -18.92 -1.27
N GLU A 12 14.58 -19.09 -1.39
CA GLU A 12 13.86 -19.60 -2.55
C GLU A 12 13.85 -18.64 -3.74
N TYR A 13 14.28 -17.38 -3.56
CA TYR A 13 14.35 -16.42 -4.65
C TYR A 13 15.52 -16.71 -5.60
N THR A 14 15.24 -16.75 -6.90
CA THR A 14 16.27 -16.79 -7.93
C THR A 14 17.09 -15.49 -7.92
N TRP A 15 18.29 -15.53 -8.50
CA TRP A 15 19.15 -14.34 -8.63
C TRP A 15 18.41 -13.14 -9.25
N GLN A 16 17.61 -13.39 -10.29
CA GLN A 16 16.82 -12.36 -10.96
C GLN A 16 15.74 -11.77 -10.04
N GLN A 17 15.03 -12.61 -9.28
CA GLN A 17 14.02 -12.16 -8.33
C GLN A 17 14.63 -11.34 -7.19
N ARG A 18 15.82 -11.73 -6.70
CA ARG A 18 16.56 -10.96 -5.69
C ARG A 18 16.93 -9.57 -6.19
N LYS A 19 17.49 -9.49 -7.41
CA LYS A 19 17.85 -8.21 -8.03
C LYS A 19 16.63 -7.32 -8.22
N LYS A 20 15.52 -7.90 -8.68
CA LYS A 20 14.23 -7.19 -8.81
C LYS A 20 13.75 -6.67 -7.46
N LEU A 21 13.73 -7.51 -6.42
CA LEU A 21 13.32 -7.13 -5.08
C LEU A 21 14.13 -5.95 -4.53
N ILE A 22 15.46 -6.01 -4.64
CA ILE A 22 16.35 -4.92 -4.19
C ILE A 22 16.05 -3.64 -4.96
N ASN A 23 15.88 -3.72 -6.28
CA ASN A 23 15.55 -2.57 -7.11
C ASN A 23 14.20 -1.96 -6.75
N ASP A 24 13.16 -2.78 -6.62
CA ASP A 24 11.81 -2.34 -6.27
C ASP A 24 11.82 -1.67 -4.90
N ALA A 25 12.52 -2.26 -3.93
CA ALA A 25 12.65 -1.74 -2.58
C ALA A 25 13.28 -0.33 -2.51
N ARG A 26 14.03 0.13 -3.52
CA ARG A 26 14.56 1.52 -3.54
C ARG A 26 13.47 2.58 -3.59
N HIS A 27 12.29 2.22 -4.09
CA HIS A 27 11.14 3.14 -4.21
C HIS A 27 10.24 3.14 -2.98
N TYR A 28 10.57 2.33 -1.97
CA TYR A 28 9.77 2.21 -0.75
C TYR A 28 10.54 2.64 0.49
N TRP A 29 9.84 3.35 1.35
CA TRP A 29 10.31 3.80 2.66
C TRP A 29 9.59 3.04 3.76
N TRP A 30 10.34 2.48 4.70
CA TRP A 30 9.76 1.82 5.88
C TRP A 30 9.77 2.79 7.05
N ASN A 31 8.59 3.13 7.56
CA ASN A 31 8.42 3.87 8.79
C ASN A 31 7.43 3.08 9.65
N ASP A 32 7.95 2.34 10.61
CA ASP A 32 7.22 1.34 11.38
C ASP A 32 5.89 1.89 11.92
N PRO A 33 4.76 1.18 11.74
CA PRO A 33 4.58 -0.15 11.13
C PRO A 33 4.26 -0.14 9.63
N TYR A 34 4.45 0.98 8.94
CA TYR A 34 3.93 1.21 7.59
C TYR A 34 5.01 1.33 6.53
N LEU A 35 4.65 0.89 5.33
CA LEU A 35 5.44 1.10 4.12
C LEU A 35 4.89 2.32 3.39
N TYR A 36 5.76 3.18 2.88
CA TYR A 36 5.40 4.35 2.09
C TYR A 36 6.05 4.28 0.71
N ARG A 37 5.41 4.91 -0.27
CA ARG A 37 5.93 5.09 -1.63
C ARG A 37 5.63 6.50 -2.10
N GLU A 38 6.58 7.08 -2.83
CA GLU A 38 6.38 8.37 -3.50
C GLU A 38 5.44 8.18 -4.71
N GLY A 39 4.37 8.97 -4.74
CA GLY A 39 3.49 9.06 -5.89
C GLY A 39 4.10 9.85 -7.03
N ASN A 40 3.47 9.82 -8.21
CA ASN A 40 3.92 10.61 -9.37
C ASN A 40 3.81 12.13 -9.16
N ASP A 41 3.10 12.54 -8.11
CA ASP A 41 2.93 13.91 -7.64
C ASP A 41 3.93 14.29 -6.54
N GLY A 42 4.93 13.45 -6.26
CA GLY A 42 5.96 13.70 -5.24
C GLY A 42 5.48 13.53 -3.79
N LEU A 43 4.23 13.11 -3.59
CA LEU A 43 3.66 12.90 -2.27
C LEU A 43 3.92 11.47 -1.78
N MET A 44 4.46 11.35 -0.57
CA MET A 44 4.61 10.06 0.11
C MET A 44 3.25 9.55 0.57
N ARG A 45 2.83 8.41 0.04
CA ARG A 45 1.57 7.73 0.41
C ARG A 45 1.85 6.41 1.09
N ARG A 46 1.00 6.04 2.04
CA ARG A 46 1.09 4.75 2.71
C ARG A 46 0.69 3.65 1.74
N CYS A 47 1.44 2.57 1.73
CA CYS A 47 1.10 1.35 1.04
C CYS A 47 0.16 0.55 1.93
N VAL A 48 -1.05 0.31 1.44
CA VAL A 48 -2.08 -0.48 2.09
C VAL A 48 -1.98 -1.91 1.57
N SER A 49 -2.03 -2.90 2.46
CA SER A 49 -2.05 -4.31 2.04
C SER A 49 -3.38 -4.65 1.33
N GLU A 50 -3.43 -5.74 0.57
CA GLU A 50 -4.69 -6.13 -0.10
C GLU A 50 -5.81 -6.41 0.93
N ASP A 51 -5.49 -7.11 2.03
CA ASP A 51 -6.45 -7.39 3.10
C ASP A 51 -6.98 -6.10 3.73
N GLU A 52 -6.08 -5.15 4.03
CA GLU A 52 -6.46 -3.86 4.57
C GLU A 52 -7.26 -3.03 3.55
N THR A 53 -6.92 -3.10 2.26
CA THR A 53 -7.68 -2.45 1.18
C THR A 53 -9.10 -3.00 1.14
N ARG A 54 -9.28 -4.31 1.26
CA ARG A 54 -10.61 -4.95 1.31
C ARG A 54 -11.39 -4.50 2.54
N ARG A 55 -10.75 -4.37 3.70
CA ARG A 55 -11.39 -3.84 4.92
C ARG A 55 -11.79 -2.38 4.78
N ILE A 56 -10.93 -1.54 4.22
CA ILE A 56 -11.23 -0.13 3.95
C ILE A 56 -12.41 -0.01 2.98
N LEU A 57 -12.40 -0.79 1.89
CA LEU A 57 -13.49 -0.84 0.93
C LEU A 57 -14.80 -1.30 1.57
N TRP A 58 -14.75 -2.37 2.36
CA TRP A 58 -15.90 -2.88 3.11
C TRP A 58 -16.47 -1.80 4.04
N HIS A 59 -15.64 -1.19 4.88
CA HIS A 59 -16.07 -0.10 5.76
C HIS A 59 -16.63 1.11 5.00
N CYS A 60 -16.06 1.46 3.85
CA CYS A 60 -16.58 2.54 3.02
C CYS A 60 -17.95 2.20 2.40
N HIS A 61 -18.20 0.93 2.08
CA HIS A 61 -19.44 0.46 1.46
C HIS A 61 -20.56 0.15 2.46
N SER A 62 -20.21 -0.32 3.66
CA SER A 62 -21.15 -0.65 4.75
C SER A 62 -21.52 0.53 5.64
N SER A 63 -20.98 1.73 5.37
CA SER A 63 -21.29 2.94 6.14
C SER A 63 -22.60 3.57 5.63
N ASP A 64 -23.53 3.88 6.53
CA ASP A 64 -24.92 4.33 6.27
C ASP A 64 -25.10 5.68 5.53
N TYR A 65 -24.10 6.17 4.80
CA TYR A 65 -24.20 7.47 4.12
C TYR A 65 -24.76 7.32 2.70
N GLY A 66 -26.08 7.35 2.63
CA GLY A 66 -26.86 7.40 1.39
C GLY A 66 -26.47 8.57 0.47
N GLY A 67 -26.34 8.28 -0.83
CA GLY A 67 -26.36 9.30 -1.87
C GLY A 67 -25.52 9.00 -3.12
N HIS A 68 -26.03 9.45 -4.27
CA HIS A 68 -25.60 9.29 -5.67
C HIS A 68 -24.13 9.61 -6.06
N HIS A 69 -23.21 9.89 -5.13
CA HIS A 69 -21.81 10.26 -5.42
C HIS A 69 -20.78 9.24 -4.89
N SER A 70 -21.14 7.96 -4.91
CA SER A 70 -20.39 6.87 -4.27
C SER A 70 -18.97 6.68 -4.82
N GLY A 71 -18.76 6.73 -6.14
CA GLY A 71 -17.46 6.48 -6.77
C GLY A 71 -16.36 7.50 -6.42
N ASN A 72 -16.62 8.78 -6.68
CA ASN A 72 -15.66 9.87 -6.41
C ASN A 72 -15.35 10.03 -4.91
N ARG A 73 -16.33 9.79 -4.03
CA ARG A 73 -16.09 9.84 -2.57
C ARG A 73 -15.31 8.64 -2.05
N THR A 74 -15.49 7.46 -2.64
CA THR A 74 -14.70 6.26 -2.29
C THR A 74 -13.24 6.48 -2.67
N ALA A 75 -12.98 7.02 -3.88
CA ALA A 75 -11.62 7.38 -4.28
C ALA A 75 -10.98 8.40 -3.33
N HIS A 76 -11.74 9.41 -2.89
CA HIS A 76 -11.25 10.42 -1.95
C HIS A 76 -10.95 9.84 -0.55
N LYS A 77 -11.81 8.98 -0.01
CA LYS A 77 -11.57 8.30 1.28
C LYS A 77 -10.38 7.34 1.20
N ILE A 78 -10.23 6.59 0.12
CA ILE A 78 -9.06 5.73 -0.09
C ILE A 78 -7.78 6.58 -0.09
N LEU A 79 -7.81 7.75 -0.73
CA LEU A 79 -6.67 8.67 -0.73
C LEU A 79 -6.37 9.26 0.65
N GLN A 80 -7.39 9.44 1.49
CA GLN A 80 -7.27 10.08 2.81
C GLN A 80 -6.96 9.08 3.94
N CYS A 81 -7.38 7.82 3.80
CA CYS A 81 -7.07 6.71 4.70
C CYS A 81 -5.80 5.93 4.30
N GLY A 82 -5.26 6.25 3.12
CA GLY A 82 -3.99 5.74 2.56
C GLY A 82 -2.80 6.47 3.14
#